data_AF-A0A2S6TM89-F1
#
_entry.id   AF-A0A2S6TM89-F1
#
_cell.length_a   1.000
_cell.length_b   1.000
_cell.length_c   1.000
_cell.angle_alpha   90.00
_cell.angle_beta   90.00
_cell.angle_gamma   90.00
#
_symmetry.space_group_name_H-M   'P 1'
#
loop_
_entity.id
_entity.type
_entity.pdbx_description
1 polymer ?
#
loop_
_entity_poly.entity_id
_entity_poly.type
_entity_poly.pdbx_seq_one_letter_code
_entity_poly.pdbx_strand_id
1 'polypeptide(L)' 'AASFENKNNTDNNTVCLATAHPAKFPDAIKDSVGFSPEVPKQLKKIFQKEEKFTVLPNDFGEVKNFILKNNN' A
#
# COMPACT_ATOMS: atom_id res chain seq x y z
N ALA A 1 10.93 0.70 9.36
CA ALA A 1 12.09 1.13 8.56
C ALA A 1 13.29 0.33 9.04
N ALA A 2 13.90 -0.49 8.19
CA ALA A 2 15.19 -1.08 8.51
C ALA A 2 16.25 -0.05 8.14
N SER A 3 16.70 0.72 9.12
CA SER A 3 17.89 1.57 8.98
C SER A 3 19.09 0.69 9.28
N PHE A 4 19.98 0.52 8.30
CA PHE A 4 21.32 0.01 8.59
C PHE A 4 22.10 1.13 9.28
N GLU A 5 22.22 1.04 10.61
CA GLU A 5 23.16 1.89 11.35
C GLU A 5 24.57 1.32 11.19
N ASN A 6 25.38 2.00 10.38
CA ASN A 6 26.83 1.83 10.42
C ASN A 6 27.36 2.65 11.61
N LYS A 7 27.59 1.98 12.75
CA LYS A 7 27.94 2.60 14.05
C LYS A 7 29.24 3.43 14.08
N ASN A 8 29.97 3.56 12.96
CA ASN A 8 31.30 4.17 12.92
C ASN A 8 31.48 5.30 11.90
N ASN A 9 30.41 5.89 11.32
CA ASN A 9 30.57 6.98 10.35
C ASN A 9 29.96 8.29 10.84
N THR A 10 30.80 9.27 11.16
CA THR A 10 30.41 10.65 11.54
C THR A 10 29.97 11.51 10.35
N ASP A 11 30.00 10.95 9.13
CA ASP A 11 29.47 11.61 7.94
C ASP A 11 27.94 11.41 7.86
N ASN A 12 27.22 12.40 8.41
CA ASN A 12 25.76 12.43 8.59
C ASN A 12 24.92 12.51 7.29
N ASN A 13 25.12 11.59 6.35
CA ASN A 13 24.39 11.56 5.08
C ASN A 13 23.44 10.34 5.01
N THR A 14 22.56 10.19 6.00
CA THR A 14 21.51 9.15 5.96
C THR A 14 20.30 9.63 5.17
N VAL A 15 19.89 8.84 4.18
CA VAL A 15 18.65 9.06 3.42
C VAL A 15 17.64 7.97 3.78
N CYS A 16 16.48 8.38 4.28
CA CYS A 16 15.36 7.50 4.58
C CYS A 16 14.28 7.61 3.48
N LEU A 17 14.01 6.52 2.78
CA LEU A 17 12.96 6.47 1.77
C LEU A 17 11.59 6.29 2.43
N ALA A 18 10.70 7.27 2.23
CA ALA A 18 9.28 7.13 2.58
C ALA A 18 8.58 6.24 1.54
N THR A 19 8.53 4.93 1.80
CA THR A 19 8.05 3.93 0.82
C THR A 19 6.54 3.97 0.59
N ALA A 20 5.78 4.62 1.47
CA ALA A 20 4.34 4.75 1.37
C ALA A 20 3.82 6.04 2.02
N HIS A 21 2.70 6.54 1.50
CA HIS A 21 1.95 7.63 2.10
C HIS A 21 1.20 7.14 3.37
N PRO A 22 1.16 7.90 4.48
CA PRO A 22 0.50 7.50 5.74
C PRO A 22 -0.94 7.04 5.58
N ALA A 23 -1.71 7.67 4.68
CA ALA A 23 -3.09 7.29 4.36
C ALA A 23 -3.28 5.84 3.86
N LYS A 24 -2.20 5.13 3.49
CA LYS A 24 -2.27 3.68 3.20
C LYS A 24 -2.39 2.81 4.46
N PHE A 25 -2.01 3.33 5.62
CA PHE A 25 -1.99 2.62 6.90
C PHE A 25 -2.65 3.46 8.00
N PRO A 26 -3.93 3.85 7.85
CA PRO A 26 -4.57 4.84 8.72
C PRO A 26 -4.65 4.39 10.18
N ASP A 27 -4.85 3.09 10.44
CA ASP A 27 -4.97 2.54 11.80
C ASP A 27 -3.63 2.59 12.53
N ALA A 28 -2.55 2.11 11.89
CA ALA A 28 -1.20 2.15 12.47
C ALA A 28 -0.76 3.58 12.81
N ILE A 29 -1.13 4.56 11.98
CA ILE A 29 -0.88 5.97 12.25
C ILE A 29 -1.72 6.46 13.43
N LYS A 30 -3.03 6.18 13.45
CA LYS A 30 -3.92 6.58 14.54
C LYS A 30 -3.47 6.02 15.89
N ASP A 31 -3.07 4.75 15.94
CA ASP A 31 -2.61 4.11 17.16
C ASP A 31 -1.28 4.71 17.66
N SER A 32 -0.41 5.12 16.73
CA SER A 32 0.92 5.66 17.06
C SER A 32 0.90 7.14 17.45
N VAL A 33 0.09 7.97 16.77
CA VAL A 33 0.10 9.44 16.94
C VAL A 33 -1.24 10.05 17.35
N GLY A 34 -2.28 9.22 17.53
CA GLY A 34 -3.58 9.65 18.07
C GLY A 34 -4.55 10.27 17.06
N PHE A 35 -4.17 10.41 15.78
CA PHE A 35 -5.03 10.95 14.73
C PHE A 35 -4.87 10.20 13.41
N SER A 36 -5.93 10.18 12.61
CA SER A 36 -5.90 9.56 11.28
C SER A 36 -5.35 10.52 10.22
N PRO A 37 -4.49 10.04 9.31
CA PRO A 37 -3.91 10.86 8.26
C PRO A 37 -4.97 11.25 7.22
N GLU A 38 -4.89 12.47 6.68
CA GLU A 38 -5.76 12.87 5.58
C GLU A 38 -5.41 12.14 4.27
N VAL A 39 -6.45 11.75 3.53
CA VAL A 39 -6.30 11.23 2.16
C VAL A 39 -5.99 12.38 1.21
N PRO A 40 -4.99 12.24 0.30
CA PRO A 40 -4.73 13.20 -0.77
C PRO A 40 -5.99 13.56 -1.56
N LYS A 41 -6.22 14.85 -1.82
CA LYS A 41 -7.44 15.36 -2.51
C LYS A 41 -7.75 14.65 -3.82
N GLN A 42 -6.72 14.33 -4.61
CA GLN A 42 -6.84 13.61 -5.88
C GLN A 42 -7.39 12.19 -5.73
N LEU A 43 -7.13 11.56 -4.59
CA LEU A 43 -7.56 10.19 -4.29
C LEU A 43 -8.90 10.13 -3.54
N LYS A 44 -9.40 11.23 -2.96
CA LYS A 44 -10.67 11.22 -2.20
C LYS A 44 -11.85 10.66 -3.00
N LYS A 45 -11.89 10.89 -4.31
CA LYS A 45 -12.97 10.42 -5.20
C LYS A 45 -12.97 8.91 -5.43
N ILE A 46 -11.86 8.20 -5.19
CA ILE A 46 -11.79 6.76 -5.47
C ILE A 46 -12.69 5.95 -4.54
N PHE A 47 -12.87 6.40 -3.29
CA PHE A 47 -13.71 5.74 -2.30
C PHE A 47 -15.21 5.79 -2.62
N GLN A 48 -15.61 6.60 -3.59
CA GLN A 48 -17.00 6.71 -4.05
C GLN A 48 -17.25 5.92 -5.34
N LYS A 49 -16.20 5.35 -5.95
CA LYS A 49 -16.34 4.55 -7.17
C LYS A 49 -16.80 3.15 -6.82
N GLU A 50 -17.61 2.57 -7.71
CA GLU A 50 -17.95 1.16 -7.64
C GLU A 50 -16.71 0.30 -7.90
N GLU A 51 -16.49 -0.68 -7.04
CA GLU A 51 -15.43 -1.66 -7.23
C GLU A 51 -15.87 -2.71 -8.25
N LYS A 52 -15.03 -2.94 -9.27
CA LYS A 52 -15.28 -3.96 -10.29
C LYS A 52 -14.24 -5.07 -10.15
N PHE A 53 -14.65 -6.18 -9.54
CA PHE A 53 -13.84 -7.38 -9.42
C PHE A 53 -14.71 -8.63 -9.55
N THR A 54 -14.06 -9.77 -9.78
CA THR A 54 -14.70 -11.10 -9.77
C THR A 54 -14.04 -11.92 -8.69
N VAL A 55 -14.84 -12.48 -7.79
CA VAL A 55 -14.33 -13.39 -6.75
C VAL A 55 -14.13 -14.76 -7.38
N LEU A 56 -12.92 -15.29 -7.25
CA LEU A 56 -12.57 -16.64 -7.71
C LEU A 56 -12.23 -17.50 -6.50
N PRO A 57 -12.52 -18.83 -6.56
CA PRO A 57 -12.02 -19.75 -5.56
C PRO A 57 -10.48 -19.77 -5.58
N ASN A 58 -9.88 -20.15 -4.46
CA ASN A 58 -8.44 -20.39 -4.38
C ASN A 58 -8.07 -21.70 -5.09
N ASP A 59 -8.28 -21.72 -6.40
CA ASP A 59 -8.02 -22.84 -7.29
C ASP A 59 -7.28 -22.36 -8.54
N PHE A 60 -6.21 -23.07 -8.88
CA PHE A 60 -5.37 -22.72 -10.02
C PHE A 60 -6.10 -22.86 -11.35
N GLY A 61 -6.91 -23.91 -11.51
CA GLY A 61 -7.67 -24.16 -12.73
C GLY A 61 -8.67 -23.05 -13.00
N GLU A 62 -9.42 -22.63 -11.98
CA GLU A 62 -10.40 -21.55 -12.08
C GLU A 62 -9.75 -20.21 -12.43
N VAL A 63 -8.63 -19.85 -11.79
CA VAL A 63 -7.89 -18.63 -12.12
C VAL A 63 -7.35 -18.67 -13.55
N LYS A 64 -6.74 -19.80 -13.97
CA LYS A 64 -6.22 -19.97 -15.32
C LYS A 64 -7.33 -19.84 -16.37
N ASN A 65 -8.46 -20.52 -16.16
CA ASN A 65 -9.60 -20.49 -17.07
C ASN A 65 -10.21 -19.09 -17.16
N PHE A 66 -10.31 -18.37 -16.03
CA PHE A 66 -10.77 -16.99 -16.02
C PHE A 66 -9.88 -16.07 -16.86
N ILE A 67 -8.56 -16.19 -16.75
CA ILE A 67 -7.61 -15.42 -17.57
C ILE A 67 -7.79 -15.76 -19.05
N LEU A 68 -7.80 -17.05 -19.42
CA LEU A 68 -7.92 -17.48 -20.82
C LEU A 68 -9.24 -17.04 -21.46
N LYS A 69 -10.34 -17.02 -20.70
CA LYS A 69 -11.65 -16.55 -21.18
C LYS A 69 -11.70 -15.03 -21.42
N ASN A 70 -10.85 -14.25 -20.75
CA ASN A 70 -10.85 -12.79 -20.80
C ASN A 70 -9.62 -12.18 -21.51
N ASN A 71 -8.72 -13.01 -22.05
CA ASN A 71 -7.64 -12.59 -22.93
C ASN A 71 -8.17 -12.48 -24.36
N ASN A 72 -8.52 -11.26 -24.79
CA ASN A 72 -8.75 -10.93 -26.20
C ASN A 72 -7.41 -10.81 -26.94
#